data_AF-A0A4V1NPU0-F1
#
_entry.id   AF-A0A4V1NPU0-F1
#
_cell.length_a   1.000
_cell.length_b   1.000
_cell.length_c   1.000
_cell.angle_alpha   90.00
_cell.angle_beta   90.00
_cell.angle_gamma   90.00
#
_symmetry.space_group_name_H-M   'P 1'
#
loop_
_entity.id
_entity.type
_entity.pdbx_description
1 polymer ?
#
loop_
_entity_poly.entity_id
_entity_poly.type
_entity_poly.pdbx_seq_one_letter_code
_entity_poly.pdbx_strand_id
1 'polypeptide(L)'
;MASTAVQARNPQETHAEDDDPTNRPAPKGRMLGIDVLRALAILGMVWLHFTLTGWGSPTPPGKPADSALSWINGLLGTRSREIFFLLAGVTVALLTGGTSVRRGRERVLAWKRVAVRAGMLFVLALVLGELGEWEIQILHYYALWLLLLLPLSVLRVRTLLIIAGVLAVLCPAFKIAADHAGASWGFLPGLPPEQLAGGFELLIHPGEWPATLQQVFFGLGTVGQDTISVLPFLVLGLALGKLDLREAAVRRRMVVAGAGTAVAALLLSLVSMYPLGAVDKVDAYKNPPAAAAAAPTTAGGAPSAPPPMPKAPWESLVTMGHPGPAEKQLSATEGTFMLGTITALLGGLLTLMDKRRWRRLLRPFAAFGSMALTWYFGHFLWLTHLAPVSAPQGESAGRSVLSFAVFAVVSLTVSLLWRTWLRRGPLEWLVHHAVTVAVPGRVRRHRAGRSN
;
A
#
# COMPACT_ATOMS: atom_id res chain seq x y z
N MET A 1 -80.52 16.76 -2.47
CA MET A 1 -80.60 15.48 -1.73
C MET A 1 -79.42 14.60 -2.18
N ALA A 2 -78.59 14.16 -1.21
CA ALA A 2 -77.43 13.25 -1.26
C ALA A 2 -76.28 13.66 -2.22
N SER A 3 -75.04 14.02 -1.85
CA SER A 3 -74.09 13.68 -0.76
C SER A 3 -73.77 12.19 -0.58
N THR A 4 -72.63 11.76 -1.11
CA THR A 4 -71.88 10.53 -0.72
C THR A 4 -70.46 10.65 -1.32
N ALA A 5 -69.50 11.18 -0.58
CA ALA A 5 -68.53 10.46 0.27
C ALA A 5 -67.36 9.85 -0.53
N VAL A 6 -66.26 10.62 -0.60
CA VAL A 6 -64.93 10.18 -1.02
C VAL A 6 -64.37 9.24 0.05
N GLN A 7 -64.15 7.98 -0.31
CA GLN A 7 -63.61 6.96 0.56
C GLN A 7 -62.08 7.13 0.66
N ALA A 8 -61.62 7.63 1.81
CA ALA A 8 -60.19 7.73 2.12
C ALA A 8 -59.57 6.34 2.28
N ARG A 9 -58.63 5.97 1.39
CA ARG A 9 -57.80 4.76 1.55
C ARG A 9 -56.73 5.00 2.62
N ASN A 10 -56.72 4.12 3.61
CA ASN A 10 -55.77 4.06 4.72
C ASN A 10 -54.34 3.72 4.21
N PRO A 11 -53.27 4.49 4.51
CA PRO A 11 -51.94 4.26 3.93
C PRO A 11 -51.05 3.21 4.64
N GLN A 12 -51.55 2.40 5.57
CA GLN A 12 -50.69 1.66 6.51
C GLN A 12 -50.49 0.16 6.28
N GLU A 13 -51.02 -0.45 5.23
CA GLU A 13 -50.83 -1.88 4.99
C GLU A 13 -50.28 -2.12 3.59
N THR A 14 -48.95 -2.27 3.46
CA THR A 14 -48.24 -3.02 2.39
C THR A 14 -46.73 -2.75 2.44
N HIS A 15 -46.04 -3.03 3.55
CA HIS A 15 -44.57 -3.23 3.54
C HIS A 15 -44.15 -4.08 4.74
N ALA A 16 -44.47 -5.37 4.70
CA ALA A 16 -43.99 -6.33 5.70
C ALA A 16 -43.66 -7.67 5.04
N GLU A 17 -42.86 -7.67 3.96
CA GLU A 17 -42.36 -8.91 3.35
C GLU A 17 -41.17 -8.64 2.40
N ASP A 18 -40.00 -8.22 2.93
CA ASP A 18 -38.69 -8.48 2.29
C ASP A 18 -37.47 -8.11 3.18
N ASP A 19 -37.55 -8.32 4.50
CA ASP A 19 -36.48 -7.94 5.43
C ASP A 19 -35.42 -9.05 5.58
N ASP A 20 -34.81 -9.46 4.45
CA ASP A 20 -33.60 -10.28 4.44
C ASP A 20 -32.44 -9.46 5.06
N PRO A 21 -31.92 -9.82 6.25
CA PRO A 21 -30.84 -9.07 6.91
C PRO A 21 -29.56 -9.04 6.07
N THR A 22 -29.44 -9.90 5.06
CA THR A 22 -28.31 -9.91 4.13
C THR A 22 -28.42 -8.88 3.00
N ASN A 23 -29.53 -8.14 2.90
CA ASN A 23 -29.81 -7.19 1.81
C ASN A 23 -29.83 -5.71 2.22
N ARG A 24 -29.42 -5.37 3.45
CA ARG A 24 -29.27 -3.96 3.84
C ARG A 24 -28.30 -3.25 2.88
N PRO A 25 -28.75 -2.22 2.13
CA PRO A 25 -27.86 -1.47 1.26
C PRO A 25 -26.71 -0.88 2.11
N ALA A 26 -25.48 -1.07 1.65
CA ALA A 26 -24.31 -0.51 2.32
C ALA A 26 -24.55 1.00 2.55
N PRO A 27 -24.26 1.54 3.74
CA PRO A 27 -24.57 2.92 4.09
C PRO A 27 -24.07 3.87 2.99
N LYS A 28 -24.96 4.77 2.54
CA LYS A 28 -24.71 5.79 1.49
C LYS A 28 -23.35 6.46 1.71
N GLY A 29 -22.30 5.96 1.06
CA GLY A 29 -20.94 6.50 1.28
C GLY A 29 -19.79 5.52 1.10
N ARG A 30 -19.97 4.24 1.43
CA ARG A 30 -18.86 3.26 1.45
C ARG A 30 -18.65 2.60 0.09
N MET A 31 -17.47 2.75 -0.49
CA MET A 31 -17.10 2.15 -1.77
C MET A 31 -16.46 0.78 -1.52
N LEU A 32 -17.28 -0.28 -1.61
CA LEU A 32 -16.82 -1.66 -1.32
C LEU A 32 -15.63 -2.09 -2.18
N GLY A 33 -15.52 -1.61 -3.43
CA GLY A 33 -14.39 -1.93 -4.30
C GLY A 33 -13.04 -1.47 -3.74
N ILE A 34 -13.01 -0.35 -3.01
CA ILE A 34 -11.79 0.14 -2.33
C ILE A 34 -11.41 -0.80 -1.18
N ASP A 35 -12.40 -1.25 -0.40
CA ASP A 35 -12.14 -2.16 0.72
C ASP A 35 -11.67 -3.54 0.20
N VAL A 36 -12.22 -4.05 -0.91
CA VAL A 36 -11.71 -5.29 -1.54
C VAL A 36 -10.28 -5.10 -2.04
N LEU A 37 -9.98 -3.98 -2.70
CA LEU A 37 -8.61 -3.71 -3.16
C LEU A 37 -7.63 -3.64 -1.98
N ARG A 38 -8.05 -3.05 -0.85
CA ARG A 38 -7.26 -3.02 0.38
C ARG A 38 -7.05 -4.40 0.97
N ALA A 39 -8.04 -5.28 0.90
CA ALA A 39 -7.93 -6.67 1.33
C ALA A 39 -6.87 -7.43 0.52
N LEU A 40 -6.88 -7.27 -0.81
CA LEU A 40 -5.87 -7.87 -1.69
C LEU A 40 -4.47 -7.37 -1.35
N ALA A 41 -4.31 -6.07 -1.11
CA ALA A 41 -3.04 -5.47 -0.72
C ALA A 41 -2.49 -6.06 0.58
N ILE A 42 -3.35 -6.19 1.62
CA ILE A 42 -2.96 -6.76 2.91
C ILE A 42 -2.62 -8.22 2.79
N LEU A 43 -3.47 -9.04 2.18
CA LEU A 43 -3.21 -10.48 2.07
C LEU A 43 -1.92 -10.75 1.29
N GLY A 44 -1.66 -10.00 0.22
CA GLY A 44 -0.39 -10.10 -0.50
C GLY A 44 0.82 -9.66 0.33
N MET A 45 0.68 -8.58 1.12
CA MET A 45 1.74 -8.11 2.00
C MET A 45 2.02 -9.09 3.16
N VAL A 46 0.96 -9.63 3.77
CA VAL A 46 1.06 -10.65 4.81
C VAL A 46 1.71 -11.92 4.26
N TRP A 47 1.34 -12.37 3.07
CA TRP A 47 1.98 -13.51 2.41
C TRP A 47 3.51 -13.37 2.38
N LEU A 48 4.01 -12.18 2.04
CA LEU A 48 5.44 -11.92 2.02
C LEU A 48 6.09 -12.04 3.40
N HIS A 49 5.44 -11.57 4.46
CA HIS A 49 5.99 -11.68 5.82
C HIS A 49 6.04 -13.12 6.31
N PHE A 50 5.19 -14.01 5.80
CA PHE A 50 5.26 -15.45 6.11
C PHE A 50 6.37 -16.17 5.32
N THR A 51 6.79 -15.60 4.19
CA THR A 51 7.84 -16.19 3.32
C THR A 51 9.23 -15.57 3.48
N LEU A 52 9.35 -14.32 3.95
CA LEU A 52 10.63 -13.57 4.01
C LEU A 52 11.32 -13.60 5.39
N THR A 53 10.62 -13.78 6.52
CA THR A 53 11.21 -13.63 7.88
C THR A 53 12.01 -14.85 8.39
N GLY A 54 12.40 -15.80 7.54
CA GLY A 54 13.20 -16.96 7.97
C GLY A 54 13.13 -18.27 7.17
N TRP A 55 12.79 -18.26 5.86
CA TRP A 55 12.83 -19.46 5.01
C TRP A 55 13.41 -19.12 3.63
N GLY A 56 14.73 -18.94 3.56
CA GLY A 56 15.43 -18.59 2.33
C GLY A 56 15.04 -19.47 1.15
N SER A 57 14.32 -18.86 0.19
CA SER A 57 13.86 -19.40 -1.09
C SER A 57 12.98 -20.68 -1.00
N PRO A 58 11.86 -20.79 -1.74
CA PRO A 58 11.22 -22.08 -1.98
C PRO A 58 12.13 -23.07 -2.74
N THR A 59 13.38 -22.68 -3.03
CA THR A 59 14.38 -23.48 -3.69
C THR A 59 15.76 -23.33 -3.08
N PRO A 60 16.34 -24.41 -2.54
CA PRO A 60 17.78 -24.52 -2.40
C PRO A 60 18.48 -24.16 -3.73
N PRO A 61 19.64 -23.49 -3.72
CA PRO A 61 20.44 -23.31 -4.92
C PRO A 61 20.61 -24.66 -5.63
N GLY A 62 20.16 -24.77 -6.87
CA GLY A 62 20.27 -26.00 -7.67
C GLY A 62 19.05 -26.94 -7.72
N LYS A 63 17.92 -26.61 -7.06
CA LYS A 63 16.63 -27.29 -7.31
C LYS A 63 15.70 -26.42 -8.16
N PRO A 64 14.87 -27.00 -9.06
CA PRO A 64 13.86 -26.24 -9.78
C PRO A 64 12.78 -25.75 -8.80
N ALA A 65 12.42 -24.46 -8.90
CA ALA A 65 11.39 -23.90 -8.04
C ALA A 65 10.06 -24.54 -8.35
N ASP A 66 9.29 -24.88 -7.32
CA ASP A 66 7.88 -25.20 -7.47
C ASP A 66 7.23 -24.02 -8.21
N SER A 67 6.97 -24.22 -9.51
CA SER A 67 6.68 -23.15 -10.47
C SER A 67 5.46 -22.33 -10.07
N ALA A 68 4.51 -22.94 -9.35
CA ALA A 68 3.35 -22.25 -8.81
C ALA A 68 3.69 -21.32 -7.63
N LEU A 69 4.49 -21.75 -6.66
CA LEU A 69 4.85 -20.93 -5.50
C LEU A 69 5.80 -19.79 -5.89
N SER A 70 6.76 -20.05 -6.77
CA SER A 70 7.63 -19.00 -7.31
C SER A 70 6.85 -17.99 -8.15
N TRP A 71 5.87 -18.43 -8.94
CA TRP A 71 4.97 -17.54 -9.68
C TRP A 71 4.09 -16.71 -8.74
N ILE A 72 3.50 -17.30 -7.69
CA ILE A 72 2.72 -16.58 -6.68
C ILE A 72 3.59 -15.55 -5.95
N ASN A 73 4.81 -15.93 -5.54
CA ASN A 73 5.76 -15.01 -4.91
C ASN A 73 6.12 -13.84 -5.84
N GLY A 74 6.37 -14.12 -7.12
CA GLY A 74 6.62 -13.08 -8.13
C GLY A 74 5.42 -12.16 -8.37
N LEU A 75 4.19 -12.69 -8.28
CA LEU A 75 2.96 -11.89 -8.40
C LEU A 75 2.66 -11.05 -7.15
N LEU A 76 2.85 -11.61 -5.96
CA LEU A 76 2.46 -10.99 -4.69
C LEU A 76 3.55 -10.10 -4.08
N GLY A 77 4.79 -10.19 -4.57
CA GLY A 77 5.98 -9.44 -4.16
C GLY A 77 5.82 -7.93 -3.98
N THR A 78 6.66 -7.14 -4.61
CA THR A 78 6.61 -5.66 -4.55
C THR A 78 5.22 -5.09 -4.88
N ARG A 79 4.45 -5.81 -5.70
CA ARG A 79 3.14 -5.43 -6.23
C ARG A 79 2.07 -5.20 -5.16
N SER A 80 2.01 -6.04 -4.12
CA SER A 80 0.97 -5.94 -3.08
C SER A 80 1.10 -4.65 -2.26
N ARG A 81 2.34 -4.23 -2.02
CA ARG A 81 2.71 -3.00 -1.31
C ARG A 81 2.37 -1.74 -2.10
N GLU A 82 2.51 -1.77 -3.42
CA GLU A 82 2.21 -0.64 -4.30
C GLU A 82 0.71 -0.33 -4.38
N ILE A 83 -0.15 -1.36 -4.34
CA ILE A 83 -1.59 -1.17 -4.18
C ILE A 83 -1.87 -0.34 -2.93
N PHE A 84 -1.16 -0.65 -1.84
CA PHE A 84 -1.26 0.01 -0.56
C PHE A 84 -0.86 1.49 -0.62
N PHE A 85 0.24 1.79 -1.31
CA PHE A 85 0.70 3.15 -1.53
C PHE A 85 -0.33 3.99 -2.27
N LEU A 86 -0.85 3.47 -3.38
CA LEU A 86 -1.89 4.15 -4.15
C LEU A 86 -3.16 4.35 -3.31
N LEU A 87 -3.57 3.35 -2.53
CA LEU A 87 -4.72 3.44 -1.64
C LEU A 87 -4.53 4.46 -0.50
N ALA A 88 -3.30 4.72 -0.06
CA ALA A 88 -3.01 5.78 0.90
C ALA A 88 -3.37 7.16 0.31
N GLY A 89 -2.96 7.40 -0.93
CA GLY A 89 -3.34 8.59 -1.72
C GLY A 89 -4.86 8.74 -1.84
N VAL A 90 -5.55 7.66 -2.25
CA VAL A 90 -7.03 7.66 -2.35
C VAL A 90 -7.67 7.97 -1.00
N THR A 91 -7.13 7.43 0.09
CA THR A 91 -7.64 7.69 1.44
C THR A 91 -7.51 9.16 1.82
N VAL A 92 -6.36 9.80 1.56
CA VAL A 92 -6.17 11.24 1.82
C VAL A 92 -7.13 12.08 0.98
N ALA A 93 -7.32 11.75 -0.30
CA ALA A 93 -8.28 12.46 -1.16
C ALA A 93 -9.69 12.45 -0.55
N LEU A 94 -10.19 11.28 -0.16
CA LEU A 94 -11.52 11.13 0.42
C LEU A 94 -11.65 11.84 1.77
N LEU A 95 -10.60 11.81 2.60
CA LEU A 95 -10.57 12.51 3.88
C LEU A 95 -10.48 14.03 3.73
N THR A 96 -9.93 14.54 2.63
CA THR A 96 -9.73 15.99 2.39
C THR A 96 -10.80 16.65 1.53
N GLY A 97 -11.76 15.88 0.99
CA GLY A 97 -12.92 16.44 0.29
C GLY A 97 -13.41 15.66 -0.92
N GLY A 98 -12.67 14.63 -1.37
CA GLY A 98 -13.01 13.85 -2.55
C GLY A 98 -13.12 14.73 -3.79
N THR A 99 -14.27 14.67 -4.47
CA THR A 99 -14.58 15.45 -5.68
C THR A 99 -14.64 16.97 -5.44
N SER A 100 -14.91 17.40 -4.20
CA SER A 100 -15.01 18.81 -3.84
C SER A 100 -13.83 19.25 -2.97
N VAL A 101 -12.95 20.10 -3.50
CA VAL A 101 -11.81 20.63 -2.73
C VAL A 101 -12.32 21.57 -1.64
N ARG A 102 -12.13 21.18 -0.37
CA ARG A 102 -12.51 21.99 0.79
C ARG A 102 -11.71 23.30 0.83
N ARG A 103 -12.34 24.39 1.26
CA ARG A 103 -11.75 25.73 1.35
C ARG A 103 -11.84 26.29 2.77
N GLY A 104 -10.99 27.27 3.08
CA GLY A 104 -10.96 27.95 4.37
C GLY A 104 -10.91 27.01 5.58
N ARG A 105 -11.81 27.23 6.55
CA ARG A 105 -11.86 26.47 7.81
C ARG A 105 -12.10 24.97 7.62
N GLU A 106 -12.88 24.57 6.62
CA GLU A 106 -13.15 23.15 6.35
C GLU A 106 -11.91 22.39 5.87
N ARG A 107 -11.03 23.07 5.13
CA ARG A 107 -9.72 22.52 4.73
C ARG A 107 -8.84 22.30 5.95
N VAL A 108 -8.71 23.31 6.80
CA VAL A 108 -7.90 23.23 8.02
C VAL A 108 -8.39 22.09 8.91
N LEU A 109 -9.71 21.95 9.10
CA LEU A 109 -10.27 20.83 9.87
C LEU A 109 -9.96 19.48 9.23
N ALA A 110 -10.03 19.37 7.89
CA ALA A 110 -9.69 18.15 7.18
C ALA A 110 -8.21 17.76 7.36
N TRP A 111 -7.31 18.74 7.21
CA TRP A 111 -5.88 18.56 7.41
C TRP A 111 -5.56 18.15 8.83
N LYS A 112 -6.14 18.83 9.84
CA LYS A 112 -5.97 18.45 11.25
C LYS A 112 -6.41 17.00 11.50
N ARG A 113 -7.52 16.55 10.93
CA ARG A 113 -8.00 15.16 11.08
C ARG A 113 -7.03 14.14 10.46
N VAL A 114 -6.46 14.45 9.30
CA VAL A 114 -5.44 13.59 8.66
C VAL A 114 -4.15 13.61 9.47
N ALA A 115 -3.74 14.76 10.00
CA ALA A 115 -2.55 14.87 10.85
C ALA A 115 -2.70 14.08 12.16
N VAL A 116 -3.86 14.14 12.82
CA VAL A 116 -4.13 13.29 14.00
C VAL A 116 -4.08 11.82 13.63
N ARG A 117 -4.63 11.42 12.48
CA ARG A 117 -4.51 10.05 11.99
C ARG A 117 -3.04 9.65 11.79
N ALA A 118 -2.24 10.50 11.13
CA ALA A 118 -0.82 10.27 10.95
C ALA A 118 -0.08 10.09 12.29
N GLY A 119 -0.37 10.95 13.29
CA GLY A 119 0.17 10.82 14.63
C GLY A 119 -0.22 9.50 15.31
N MET A 120 -1.47 9.06 15.16
CA MET A 120 -1.90 7.76 15.69
C MET A 120 -1.19 6.58 15.01
N LEU A 121 -0.95 6.65 13.70
CA LEU A 121 -0.17 5.64 13.00
C LEU A 121 1.29 5.65 13.50
N PHE A 122 1.88 6.81 13.70
CA PHE A 122 3.22 6.94 14.29
C PHE A 122 3.30 6.29 15.67
N VAL A 123 2.36 6.60 16.59
CA VAL A 123 2.30 5.99 17.92
C VAL A 123 2.17 4.46 17.84
N LEU A 124 1.29 3.96 16.97
CA LEU A 124 1.14 2.51 16.75
C LEU A 124 2.43 1.87 16.21
N ALA A 125 3.23 2.63 15.45
CA ALA A 125 4.52 2.17 14.97
C ALA A 125 5.52 2.08 16.14
N LEU A 126 5.57 3.09 17.01
CA LEU A 126 6.40 3.00 18.23
C LEU A 126 5.99 1.79 19.09
N VAL A 127 4.70 1.52 19.25
CA VAL A 127 4.22 0.33 19.99
C VAL A 127 4.69 -0.97 19.33
N LEU A 128 4.69 -1.06 18.00
CA LEU A 128 5.24 -2.24 17.30
C LEU A 128 6.75 -2.36 17.48
N GLY A 129 7.48 -1.24 17.56
CA GLY A 129 8.92 -1.23 17.83
C GLY A 129 9.27 -1.87 19.17
N GLU A 130 8.49 -1.61 20.23
CA GLU A 130 8.69 -2.24 21.54
C GLU A 130 8.44 -3.74 21.55
N LEU A 131 7.60 -4.24 20.65
CA LEU A 131 7.30 -5.67 20.56
C LEU A 131 8.44 -6.47 19.91
N GLY A 132 9.56 -5.83 19.57
CA GLY A 132 10.71 -6.47 18.93
C GLY A 132 10.60 -6.54 17.40
N GLU A 133 9.61 -5.87 16.80
CA GLU A 133 9.35 -5.92 15.35
C GLU A 133 10.12 -4.81 14.62
N TRP A 134 11.44 -4.98 14.52
CA TRP A 134 12.35 -3.97 13.96
C TRP A 134 12.39 -3.98 12.43
N GLU A 135 12.04 -5.09 11.79
CA GLU A 135 12.13 -5.21 10.35
C GLU A 135 10.88 -4.63 9.67
N ILE A 136 11.05 -3.42 9.11
CA ILE A 136 10.20 -2.86 8.04
C ILE A 136 8.81 -2.41 8.53
N GLN A 137 8.77 -1.58 9.56
CA GLN A 137 7.53 -0.96 9.99
C GLN A 137 7.03 0.11 9.00
N ILE A 138 6.22 -0.32 8.03
CA ILE A 138 5.65 0.56 7.01
C ILE A 138 4.78 1.68 7.63
N LEU A 139 4.35 1.52 8.88
CA LEU A 139 3.49 2.48 9.56
C LEU A 139 4.16 3.84 9.83
N HIS A 140 5.48 3.86 10.09
CA HIS A 140 6.26 5.10 10.17
C HIS A 140 6.23 5.89 8.86
N TYR A 141 6.37 5.17 7.74
CA TYR A 141 6.28 5.73 6.40
C TYR A 141 4.88 6.28 6.11
N TYR A 142 3.82 5.54 6.48
CA TYR A 142 2.44 6.01 6.31
C TYR A 142 2.16 7.29 7.11
N ALA A 143 2.67 7.41 8.33
CA ALA A 143 2.54 8.62 9.12
C ALA A 143 3.11 9.83 8.35
N LEU A 144 4.31 9.69 7.78
CA LEU A 144 4.91 10.72 6.93
C LEU A 144 4.10 10.99 5.67
N TRP A 145 3.74 9.95 4.91
CA TRP A 145 3.08 10.09 3.61
C TRP A 145 1.70 10.74 3.71
N LEU A 146 0.95 10.46 4.78
CA LEU A 146 -0.33 11.15 5.02
C LEU A 146 -0.13 12.66 5.18
N LEU A 147 0.93 13.10 5.85
CA LEU A 147 1.27 14.52 6.02
C LEU A 147 1.78 15.13 4.72
N LEU A 148 2.65 14.40 4.00
CA LEU A 148 3.22 14.84 2.72
C LEU A 148 2.15 15.11 1.66
N LEU A 149 1.05 14.35 1.67
CA LEU A 149 -0.06 14.52 0.73
C LEU A 149 -0.98 15.70 1.05
N LEU A 150 -0.91 16.29 2.26
CA LEU A 150 -1.73 17.44 2.64
C LEU A 150 -1.55 18.64 1.71
N PRO A 151 -0.34 19.19 1.48
CA PRO A 151 -0.17 20.31 0.54
C PRO A 151 -0.63 19.96 -0.88
N LEU A 152 -0.36 18.74 -1.35
CA LEU A 152 -0.79 18.26 -2.67
C LEU A 152 -2.32 18.13 -2.79
N SER A 153 -3.03 17.93 -1.67
CA SER A 153 -4.50 17.81 -1.63
C SER A 153 -5.26 19.05 -2.10
N VAL A 154 -4.61 20.20 -2.26
CA VAL A 154 -5.26 21.41 -2.80
C VAL A 154 -5.20 21.49 -4.33
N LEU A 155 -4.32 20.72 -4.95
CA LEU A 155 -4.08 20.76 -6.40
C LEU A 155 -5.24 20.16 -7.19
N ARG A 156 -5.40 20.58 -8.45
CA ARG A 156 -6.40 20.03 -9.37
C ARG A 156 -5.98 18.63 -9.81
N VAL A 157 -6.97 17.78 -10.15
CA VAL A 157 -6.73 16.40 -10.59
C VAL A 157 -5.74 16.33 -11.75
N ARG A 158 -5.88 17.20 -12.76
CA ARG A 158 -4.96 17.24 -13.91
C ARG A 158 -3.50 17.49 -13.49
N THR A 159 -3.27 18.43 -12.58
CA THR A 159 -1.93 18.72 -12.04
C THR A 159 -1.37 17.52 -11.30
N LEU A 160 -2.18 16.84 -10.48
CA LEU A 160 -1.74 15.63 -9.78
C LEU A 160 -1.41 14.48 -10.74
N LEU A 161 -2.17 14.30 -11.82
CA LEU A 161 -1.86 13.30 -12.86
C LEU A 161 -0.54 13.61 -13.56
N ILE A 162 -0.27 14.88 -13.89
CA ILE A 162 1.01 15.30 -14.48
C ILE A 162 2.15 15.04 -13.51
N ILE A 163 2.01 15.45 -12.24
CA ILE A 163 3.03 15.22 -11.21
C ILE A 163 3.29 13.72 -11.06
N ALA A 164 2.25 12.89 -10.96
CA ALA A 164 2.42 11.44 -10.85
C ALA A 164 3.16 10.84 -12.06
N GLY A 165 2.84 11.28 -13.28
CA GLY A 165 3.52 10.83 -14.50
C GLY A 165 4.99 11.27 -14.56
N VAL A 166 5.29 12.51 -14.17
CA VAL A 166 6.66 13.01 -14.09
C VAL A 166 7.47 12.26 -13.03
N LEU A 167 6.89 12.06 -11.84
CA LEU A 167 7.56 11.33 -10.76
C LEU A 167 7.78 9.85 -11.11
N ALA A 168 6.89 9.23 -11.89
CA ALA A 168 7.07 7.84 -12.33
C ALA A 168 8.37 7.63 -13.15
N VAL A 169 8.91 8.69 -13.75
CA VAL A 169 10.20 8.67 -14.48
C VAL A 169 11.33 9.27 -13.63
N LEU A 170 11.09 10.42 -12.98
CA LEU A 170 12.14 11.11 -12.24
C LEU A 170 12.60 10.37 -10.99
N CYS A 171 11.71 9.70 -10.26
CA CYS A 171 12.07 8.96 -9.06
C CYS A 171 13.06 7.81 -9.35
N PRO A 172 12.81 6.90 -10.31
CA PRO A 172 13.78 5.86 -10.64
C PRO A 172 15.05 6.40 -11.31
N ALA A 173 14.93 7.42 -12.18
CA ALA A 173 16.09 8.10 -12.76
C ALA A 173 17.01 8.72 -11.71
N PHE A 174 16.42 9.36 -10.71
CA PHE A 174 17.15 9.92 -9.57
C PHE A 174 17.88 8.83 -8.79
N LYS A 175 17.27 7.66 -8.54
CA LYS A 175 17.92 6.57 -7.81
C LYS A 175 19.12 6.00 -8.56
N ILE A 176 19.01 5.82 -9.87
CA ILE A 176 20.15 5.35 -10.69
C ILE A 176 21.26 6.41 -10.77
N ALA A 177 20.90 7.68 -10.91
CA ALA A 177 21.88 8.77 -10.89
C ALA A 177 22.59 8.89 -9.52
N ALA A 178 21.86 8.72 -8.41
CA ALA A 178 22.42 8.73 -7.07
C ALA A 178 23.39 7.56 -6.83
N ASP A 179 23.00 6.35 -7.26
CA ASP A 179 23.87 5.16 -7.25
C ASP A 179 25.17 5.41 -8.05
N HIS A 180 25.07 6.01 -9.24
CA HIS A 180 26.23 6.32 -10.08
C HIS A 180 27.15 7.39 -9.51
N ALA A 181 26.61 8.33 -8.74
CA ALA A 181 27.36 9.40 -8.09
C ALA A 181 28.22 8.89 -6.92
N GLY A 182 28.21 7.58 -6.63
CA GLY A 182 28.89 7.01 -5.46
C GLY A 182 28.25 7.48 -4.15
N ALA A 183 27.08 8.12 -4.25
CA ALA A 183 26.31 8.49 -3.11
C ALA A 183 25.81 7.16 -2.53
N SER A 184 26.28 6.82 -1.33
CA SER A 184 25.92 5.60 -0.60
C SER A 184 24.46 5.65 -0.13
N TRP A 185 23.53 5.79 -1.08
CA TRP A 185 22.10 6.00 -0.91
C TRP A 185 21.31 4.69 -0.81
N GLY A 186 21.98 3.54 -0.81
CA GLY A 186 21.30 2.24 -0.76
C GLY A 186 22.16 1.06 -0.33
N PHE A 187 23.47 1.24 -0.23
CA PHE A 187 24.39 0.29 0.39
C PHE A 187 25.29 1.09 1.32
N LEU A 188 24.90 1.18 2.59
CA LEU A 188 25.88 1.36 3.65
C LEU A 188 26.34 -0.04 4.03
N PRO A 189 27.57 -0.44 3.69
CA PRO A 189 28.20 -1.54 4.38
C PRO A 189 28.45 -1.08 5.80
N GLY A 190 27.85 -1.74 6.79
CA GLY A 190 28.37 -1.70 8.15
C GLY A 190 27.62 -0.86 9.19
N LEU A 191 26.39 -0.41 8.95
CA LEU A 191 25.46 -0.20 10.07
C LEU A 191 24.60 -1.47 10.20
N PRO A 192 24.84 -2.32 11.21
CA PRO A 192 23.89 -3.38 11.52
C PRO A 192 22.50 -2.75 11.73
N PRO A 193 21.41 -3.37 11.23
CA PRO A 193 20.03 -2.92 11.48
C PRO A 193 19.71 -2.66 12.95
N GLU A 194 20.49 -3.27 13.83
CA GLU A 194 20.44 -3.23 15.29
C GLU A 194 20.85 -1.88 15.93
N GLN A 195 21.22 -0.87 15.14
CA GLN A 195 21.76 0.41 15.66
C GLN A 195 20.88 1.65 15.46
N LEU A 196 19.66 1.52 14.92
CA LEU A 196 18.71 2.64 14.91
C LEU A 196 17.69 2.46 16.03
N ALA A 197 17.59 3.46 16.91
CA ALA A 197 16.57 3.53 17.95
C ALA A 197 15.20 3.42 17.31
N GLY A 198 14.37 2.59 17.92
CA GLY A 198 13.02 2.30 17.49
C GLY A 198 12.14 2.11 18.70
N GLY A 199 10.85 1.92 18.44
CA GLY A 199 9.88 2.03 19.52
C GLY A 199 9.93 3.41 20.18
N PHE A 200 9.73 3.46 21.48
CA PHE A 200 9.78 4.70 22.25
C PHE A 200 11.21 5.22 22.49
N GLU A 201 12.25 4.42 22.24
CA GLU A 201 13.65 4.84 22.33
C GLU A 201 13.94 6.05 21.41
N LEU A 202 13.33 6.07 20.22
CA LEU A 202 13.44 7.19 19.28
C LEU A 202 12.97 8.53 19.88
N LEU A 203 12.07 8.52 20.86
CA LEU A 203 11.58 9.75 21.51
C LEU A 203 12.57 10.30 22.54
N ILE A 204 13.40 9.44 23.13
CA ILE A 204 14.37 9.82 24.17
C ILE A 204 15.78 10.04 23.61
N HIS A 205 16.04 9.59 22.36
CA HIS A 205 17.28 9.85 21.62
C HIS A 205 17.05 10.80 20.42
N PRO A 206 16.83 12.12 20.65
CA PRO A 206 16.55 13.08 19.58
C PRO A 206 17.67 13.19 18.54
N GLY A 207 18.91 12.80 18.89
CA GLY A 207 20.05 12.78 17.98
C GLY A 207 19.91 11.80 16.82
N GLU A 208 18.99 10.82 16.91
CA GLU A 208 18.79 9.79 15.88
C GLU A 208 17.73 10.16 14.84
N TRP A 209 16.94 11.21 15.09
CA TRP A 209 15.92 11.69 14.15
C TRP A 209 16.43 12.00 12.75
N PRO A 210 17.61 12.63 12.55
CA PRO A 210 18.15 12.84 11.22
C PRO A 210 18.37 11.53 10.46
N ALA A 211 18.90 10.49 11.13
CA ALA A 211 19.13 9.18 10.53
C ALA A 211 17.80 8.48 10.21
N THR A 212 16.83 8.51 11.11
CA THR A 212 15.49 7.94 10.89
C THR A 212 14.75 8.67 9.76
N LEU A 213 14.82 10.00 9.70
CA LEU A 213 14.24 10.76 8.59
C LEU A 213 14.94 10.45 7.28
N GLN A 214 16.27 10.36 7.28
CA GLN A 214 17.03 9.96 6.10
C GLN A 214 16.63 8.54 5.65
N GLN A 215 16.41 7.61 6.58
CA GLN A 215 15.92 6.27 6.28
C GLN A 215 14.53 6.29 5.65
N VAL A 216 13.57 7.01 6.24
CA VAL A 216 12.19 7.04 5.74
C VAL A 216 12.09 7.74 4.37
N PHE A 217 12.86 8.81 4.16
CA PHE A 217 12.84 9.55 2.90
C PHE A 217 13.62 8.83 1.78
N PHE A 218 14.83 8.36 2.09
CA PHE A 218 15.83 7.96 1.10
C PHE A 218 16.20 6.47 1.13
N GLY A 219 15.81 5.72 2.17
CA GLY A 219 16.03 4.28 2.26
C GLY A 219 17.46 3.92 2.69
N LEU A 220 17.82 4.23 3.95
CA LEU A 220 19.06 3.73 4.56
C LEU A 220 18.98 2.20 4.66
N GLY A 221 19.76 1.49 3.84
CA GLY A 221 20.16 0.11 4.06
C GLY A 221 19.06 -0.96 3.94
N THR A 222 19.28 -1.93 3.04
CA THR A 222 18.66 -3.28 2.96
C THR A 222 17.15 -3.41 2.76
N VAL A 223 16.34 -2.47 3.24
CA VAL A 223 14.88 -2.48 3.15
C VAL A 223 14.48 -1.66 1.93
N GLY A 224 14.00 -2.31 0.87
CA GLY A 224 13.63 -1.66 -0.40
C GLY A 224 12.36 -0.79 -0.33
N GLN A 225 12.23 0.08 0.69
CA GLN A 225 11.14 1.03 0.86
C GLN A 225 11.71 2.42 1.17
N ASP A 226 11.52 3.36 0.25
CA ASP A 226 11.89 4.77 0.41
C ASP A 226 10.74 5.65 -0.08
N THR A 227 10.61 6.85 0.48
CA THR A 227 9.51 7.76 0.10
C THR A 227 9.58 8.13 -1.38
N ILE A 228 10.78 8.29 -1.96
CA ILE A 228 10.97 8.69 -3.37
C ILE A 228 10.28 7.70 -4.32
N SER A 229 10.51 6.41 -4.17
CA SER A 229 9.94 5.36 -5.02
C SER A 229 8.41 5.27 -4.90
N VAL A 230 7.87 5.76 -3.79
CA VAL A 230 6.45 5.65 -3.44
C VAL A 230 5.63 6.87 -3.90
N LEU A 231 6.27 8.03 -4.12
CA LEU A 231 5.59 9.26 -4.52
C LEU A 231 4.66 9.13 -5.74
N PRO A 232 5.04 8.46 -6.84
CA PRO A 232 4.16 8.36 -8.02
C PRO A 232 2.82 7.70 -7.66
N PHE A 233 2.85 6.66 -6.83
CA PHE A 233 1.66 5.92 -6.38
C PHE A 233 0.79 6.77 -5.45
N LEU A 234 1.40 7.45 -4.47
CA LEU A 234 0.70 8.32 -3.54
C LEU A 234 -0.04 9.45 -4.27
N VAL A 235 0.65 10.11 -5.20
CA VAL A 235 0.10 11.25 -5.96
C VAL A 235 -0.98 10.78 -6.93
N LEU A 236 -0.77 9.67 -7.65
CA LEU A 236 -1.80 9.09 -8.51
C LEU A 236 -3.04 8.70 -7.71
N GLY A 237 -2.86 8.04 -6.56
CA GLY A 237 -3.95 7.70 -5.65
C GLY A 237 -4.73 8.92 -5.19
N LEU A 238 -4.04 9.99 -4.83
CA LEU A 238 -4.66 11.27 -4.46
C LEU A 238 -5.45 11.88 -5.62
N ALA A 239 -4.96 11.77 -6.86
CA ALA A 239 -5.69 12.20 -8.05
C ALA A 239 -6.96 11.36 -8.28
N LEU A 240 -6.85 10.03 -8.20
CA LEU A 240 -7.96 9.10 -8.44
C LEU A 240 -9.06 9.25 -7.39
N GLY A 241 -8.71 9.42 -6.12
CA GLY A 241 -9.70 9.62 -5.05
C GLY A 241 -10.45 10.95 -5.11
N LYS A 242 -10.01 11.88 -5.98
CA LYS A 242 -10.72 13.13 -6.30
C LYS A 242 -11.66 13.02 -7.49
N LEU A 243 -11.61 11.91 -8.25
CA LEU A 243 -12.58 11.65 -9.31
C LEU A 243 -13.92 11.23 -8.71
N ASP A 244 -15.01 11.38 -9.46
CA ASP A 244 -16.30 10.82 -9.06
C ASP A 244 -16.31 9.30 -9.30
N LEU A 245 -15.79 8.56 -8.32
CA LEU A 245 -15.73 7.11 -8.34
C LEU A 245 -17.11 6.43 -8.31
N ARG A 246 -18.22 7.18 -8.25
CA ARG A 246 -19.59 6.63 -8.41
C ARG A 246 -20.03 6.62 -9.86
N GLU A 247 -19.47 7.48 -10.69
CA GLU A 247 -19.83 7.60 -12.09
C GLU A 247 -19.27 6.42 -12.90
N ALA A 248 -20.15 5.67 -13.58
CA ALA A 248 -19.76 4.51 -14.38
C ALA A 248 -18.79 4.88 -15.51
N ALA A 249 -18.93 6.08 -16.09
CA ALA A 249 -18.02 6.58 -17.12
C ALA A 249 -16.60 6.79 -16.60
N VAL A 250 -16.45 7.32 -15.38
CA VAL A 250 -15.15 7.48 -14.70
C VAL A 250 -14.51 6.12 -14.45
N ARG A 251 -15.26 5.15 -13.89
CA ARG A 251 -14.77 3.79 -13.65
C ARG A 251 -14.30 3.11 -14.94
N ARG A 252 -15.08 3.24 -16.03
CA ARG A 252 -14.70 2.69 -17.34
C ARG A 252 -13.43 3.34 -17.88
N ARG A 253 -13.30 4.67 -17.77
CA ARG A 253 -12.09 5.39 -18.17
C ARG A 253 -10.87 4.94 -17.37
N MET A 254 -11.02 4.71 -16.06
CA MET A 254 -9.94 4.16 -15.23
C MET A 254 -9.49 2.77 -15.69
N VAL A 255 -10.43 1.89 -16.03
CA VAL A 255 -10.12 0.56 -16.58
C VAL A 255 -9.36 0.67 -17.89
N VAL A 256 -9.89 1.42 -18.86
CA VAL A 256 -9.29 1.53 -20.21
C VAL A 256 -7.94 2.25 -20.15
N ALA A 257 -7.85 3.39 -19.48
CA ALA A 257 -6.60 4.14 -19.37
C ALA A 257 -5.56 3.38 -18.56
N GLY A 258 -5.95 2.76 -17.43
CA GLY A 258 -5.04 1.96 -16.62
C GLY A 258 -4.48 0.75 -17.37
N ALA A 259 -5.35 0.01 -18.07
CA ALA A 259 -4.94 -1.12 -18.90
C ALA A 259 -4.05 -0.68 -20.07
N GLY A 260 -4.41 0.42 -20.75
CA GLY A 260 -3.60 1.00 -21.82
C GLY A 260 -2.21 1.42 -21.34
N THR A 261 -2.10 2.10 -20.20
CA THR A 261 -0.83 2.47 -19.59
C THR A 261 0.01 1.24 -19.21
N ALA A 262 -0.62 0.21 -18.64
CA ALA A 262 0.08 -1.03 -18.29
C ALA A 262 0.62 -1.75 -19.53
N VAL A 263 -0.21 -1.91 -20.56
CA VAL A 263 0.20 -2.53 -21.83
C VAL A 263 1.31 -1.72 -22.49
N ALA A 264 1.21 -0.39 -22.54
CA ALA A 264 2.25 0.46 -23.12
C ALA A 264 3.59 0.33 -22.37
N ALA A 265 3.58 0.31 -21.04
CA ALA A 265 4.78 0.12 -20.24
C ALA A 265 5.40 -1.27 -20.44
N LEU A 266 4.56 -2.32 -20.52
CA LEU A 266 5.01 -3.68 -20.82
C LEU A 266 5.64 -3.76 -22.22
N LEU A 267 4.98 -3.23 -23.24
CA LEU A 267 5.51 -3.20 -24.61
C LEU A 267 6.82 -2.42 -24.69
N LEU A 268 6.92 -1.27 -24.03
CA LEU A 268 8.16 -0.51 -23.97
C LEU A 268 9.29 -1.33 -23.34
N SER A 269 9.00 -2.05 -22.26
CA SER A 269 9.97 -2.96 -21.63
C SER A 269 10.38 -4.09 -22.57
N LEU A 270 9.42 -4.75 -23.23
CA LEU A 270 9.72 -5.85 -24.15
C LEU A 270 10.55 -5.40 -25.35
N VAL A 271 10.22 -4.24 -25.93
CA VAL A 271 10.99 -3.65 -27.04
C VAL A 271 12.40 -3.28 -26.59
N SER A 272 12.54 -2.74 -25.38
CA SER A 272 13.84 -2.39 -24.82
C SER A 272 14.69 -3.63 -24.55
N MET A 273 14.11 -4.66 -23.93
CA MET A 273 14.83 -5.90 -23.57
C MET A 273 15.30 -6.67 -24.79
N TYR A 274 14.42 -6.93 -25.76
CA TYR A 274 14.71 -7.86 -26.85
C TYR A 274 15.23 -7.15 -28.12
N PRO A 275 14.43 -6.36 -28.86
CA PRO A 275 14.93 -5.62 -30.03
C PRO A 275 16.14 -4.70 -29.78
N LEU A 276 16.19 -4.00 -28.64
CA LEU A 276 17.26 -3.05 -28.34
C LEU A 276 18.42 -3.68 -27.54
N GLY A 277 18.35 -4.97 -27.22
CA GLY A 277 19.43 -5.69 -26.54
C GLY A 277 19.71 -5.22 -25.11
N ALA A 278 18.76 -4.56 -24.44
CA ALA A 278 18.96 -4.14 -23.04
C ALA A 278 19.12 -5.34 -22.09
N VAL A 279 18.56 -6.49 -22.45
CA VAL A 279 18.63 -7.71 -21.64
C VAL A 279 20.07 -8.12 -21.34
N ASP A 280 20.95 -8.11 -22.34
CA ASP A 280 22.35 -8.54 -22.17
C ASP A 280 23.10 -7.65 -21.17
N LYS A 281 22.84 -6.33 -21.22
CA LYS A 281 23.46 -5.35 -20.32
C LYS A 281 22.95 -5.47 -18.90
N VAL A 282 21.64 -5.66 -18.74
CA VAL A 282 21.00 -5.83 -17.43
C VAL A 282 21.41 -7.17 -16.81
N ASP A 283 21.54 -8.23 -17.60
CA ASP A 283 21.98 -9.55 -17.13
C ASP A 283 23.46 -9.55 -16.73
N ALA A 284 24.32 -8.85 -17.48
CA ALA A 284 25.73 -8.65 -17.11
C ALA A 284 25.88 -7.84 -15.81
N TYR A 285 25.00 -6.86 -15.57
CA TYR A 285 24.94 -6.13 -14.31
C TYR A 285 24.47 -7.00 -13.14
N LYS A 286 23.45 -7.84 -13.35
CA LYS A 286 22.90 -8.73 -12.32
C LYS A 286 23.83 -9.90 -11.98
N ASN A 287 24.59 -10.36 -12.97
CA ASN A 287 25.49 -11.50 -12.84
C ASN A 287 26.92 -11.06 -13.22
N PRO A 288 27.56 -10.21 -12.39
CA PRO A 288 28.91 -9.76 -12.68
C PRO A 288 29.88 -10.95 -12.70
N PRO A 289 30.92 -10.93 -13.56
CA PRO A 289 31.97 -11.95 -13.55
C PRO A 289 32.61 -12.10 -12.18
N ALA A 290 32.99 -13.32 -11.78
CA ALA A 290 33.55 -13.63 -10.46
C ALA A 290 34.74 -12.73 -10.04
N ALA A 291 35.55 -12.29 -11.01
CA ALA A 291 36.67 -11.37 -10.77
C ALA A 291 36.23 -9.96 -10.36
N ALA A 292 35.07 -9.48 -10.83
CA ALA A 292 34.47 -8.20 -10.43
C ALA A 292 33.68 -8.30 -9.11
N ALA A 293 33.24 -9.50 -8.75
CA ALA A 293 32.55 -9.78 -7.49
C ALA A 293 33.52 -10.10 -6.32
N ALA A 294 34.84 -10.06 -6.53
CA ALA A 294 35.82 -10.31 -5.49
C ALA A 294 35.88 -9.12 -4.51
N ALA A 295 35.59 -9.38 -3.24
CA ALA A 295 35.72 -8.39 -2.18
C ALA A 295 37.20 -8.03 -2.00
N PRO A 296 37.56 -6.73 -1.86
CA PRO A 296 38.90 -6.36 -1.44
C PRO A 296 39.20 -7.04 -0.08
N THR A 297 40.36 -7.69 0.03
CA THR A 297 40.77 -8.42 1.25
C THR A 297 41.83 -7.63 2.01
N THR A 298 41.74 -7.63 3.35
CA THR A 298 42.82 -7.20 4.23
C THR A 298 44.03 -8.14 4.12
N ALA A 299 45.20 -7.71 4.62
CA ALA A 299 46.43 -8.53 4.63
C ALA A 299 46.29 -9.88 5.36
N GLY A 300 45.24 -10.07 6.17
CA GLY A 300 44.89 -11.33 6.83
C GLY A 300 43.84 -12.19 6.11
N GLY A 301 43.44 -11.84 4.88
CA GLY A 301 42.48 -12.60 4.07
C GLY A 301 41.00 -12.33 4.39
N ALA A 302 40.68 -11.51 5.39
CA ALA A 302 39.32 -11.10 5.69
C ALA A 302 38.85 -9.99 4.73
N PRO A 303 37.60 -10.00 4.23
CA PRO A 303 37.06 -8.91 3.40
C PRO A 303 37.15 -7.56 4.12
N SER A 304 37.78 -6.57 3.50
CA SER A 304 37.89 -5.19 4.04
C SER A 304 36.66 -4.35 3.71
N ALA A 305 35.94 -4.68 2.63
CA ALA A 305 34.68 -4.08 2.22
C ALA A 305 33.92 -5.07 1.32
N PRO A 306 32.60 -4.95 1.16
CA PRO A 306 31.89 -5.69 0.12
C PRO A 306 32.46 -5.36 -1.28
N PRO A 307 32.32 -6.28 -2.25
CA PRO A 307 32.79 -6.04 -3.60
C PRO A 307 32.07 -4.81 -4.19
N PRO A 308 32.78 -3.95 -4.95
CA PRO A 308 32.15 -2.85 -5.64
C PRO A 308 31.15 -3.42 -6.64
N MET A 309 29.86 -3.19 -6.42
CA MET A 309 28.86 -3.57 -7.41
C MET A 309 29.08 -2.73 -8.68
N PRO A 310 28.96 -3.32 -9.87
CA PRO A 310 28.96 -2.55 -11.11
C PRO A 310 27.85 -1.49 -11.05
N LYS A 311 28.04 -0.36 -11.74
CA LYS A 311 26.99 0.68 -11.82
C LYS A 311 25.82 0.16 -12.66
N ALA A 312 24.59 0.44 -12.23
CA ALA A 312 23.41 0.00 -12.97
C ALA A 312 23.37 0.60 -14.39
N PRO A 313 23.18 -0.17 -15.46
CA PRO A 313 23.07 0.37 -16.81
C PRO A 313 21.85 1.29 -16.91
N TRP A 314 21.89 2.36 -17.71
CA TRP A 314 20.73 3.26 -17.86
C TRP A 314 19.51 2.50 -18.42
N GLU A 315 19.76 1.43 -19.16
CA GLU A 315 18.75 0.51 -19.67
C GLU A 315 17.87 -0.08 -18.56
N SER A 316 18.39 -0.21 -17.34
CA SER A 316 17.60 -0.68 -16.19
C SER A 316 16.42 0.24 -15.84
N LEU A 317 16.42 1.50 -16.31
CA LEU A 317 15.26 2.41 -16.19
C LEU A 317 14.05 1.97 -17.00
N VAL A 318 14.26 1.29 -18.12
CA VAL A 318 13.22 0.97 -19.12
C VAL A 318 12.97 -0.52 -19.27
N THR A 319 13.65 -1.35 -18.48
CA THR A 319 13.42 -2.79 -18.42
C THR A 319 12.72 -3.18 -17.14
N MET A 320 11.62 -3.91 -17.24
CA MET A 320 11.02 -4.60 -16.11
C MET A 320 11.91 -5.75 -15.66
N GLY A 321 12.04 -5.88 -14.36
CA GLY A 321 12.85 -6.89 -13.73
C GLY A 321 12.29 -8.31 -13.81
N HIS A 322 13.17 -9.30 -13.92
CA HIS A 322 12.89 -10.69 -13.57
C HIS A 322 13.34 -10.89 -12.11
N PRO A 323 12.48 -11.45 -11.22
CA PRO A 323 12.76 -11.49 -9.80
C PRO A 323 14.11 -12.12 -9.50
N GLY A 324 14.98 -11.35 -8.84
CA GLY A 324 16.30 -11.77 -8.39
C GLY A 324 16.71 -11.01 -7.14
N PRO A 325 17.63 -11.55 -6.32
CA PRO A 325 18.01 -10.97 -5.02
C PRO A 325 18.63 -9.56 -5.09
N ALA A 326 18.98 -9.08 -6.30
CA ALA A 326 19.50 -7.74 -6.55
C ALA A 326 18.45 -6.67 -6.92
N GLU A 327 17.19 -7.04 -7.16
CA GLU A 327 16.15 -6.07 -7.54
C GLU A 327 15.56 -5.35 -6.33
N LYS A 328 16.24 -4.29 -5.90
CA LYS A 328 15.72 -3.31 -4.94
C LYS A 328 15.39 -1.95 -5.58
N GLN A 329 15.41 -1.86 -6.91
CA GLN A 329 15.13 -0.63 -7.65
C GLN A 329 13.93 -0.83 -8.60
N LEU A 330 12.85 -0.09 -8.36
CA LEU A 330 11.68 -0.02 -9.24
C LEU A 330 12.10 0.70 -10.54
N SER A 331 11.98 0.06 -11.71
CA SER A 331 12.22 0.76 -13.00
C SER A 331 11.06 1.69 -13.34
N ALA A 332 11.28 2.65 -14.24
CA ALA A 332 10.22 3.57 -14.69
C ALA A 332 9.09 2.80 -15.38
N THR A 333 9.43 1.78 -16.17
CA THR A 333 8.47 0.90 -16.83
C THR A 333 7.70 0.03 -15.84
N GLU A 334 8.35 -0.57 -14.84
CA GLU A 334 7.68 -1.40 -13.83
C GLU A 334 6.73 -0.56 -12.97
N GLY A 335 7.20 0.59 -12.47
CA GLY A 335 6.37 1.51 -11.71
C GLY A 335 5.15 1.99 -12.52
N THR A 336 5.34 2.34 -13.79
CA THR A 336 4.25 2.76 -14.69
C THR A 336 3.27 1.63 -14.97
N PHE A 337 3.76 0.41 -15.16
CA PHE A 337 2.91 -0.78 -15.32
C PHE A 337 2.03 -1.01 -14.09
N MET A 338 2.60 -0.87 -12.90
CA MET A 338 1.88 -1.05 -11.65
C MET A 338 0.88 0.08 -11.40
N LEU A 339 1.24 1.34 -11.66
CA LEU A 339 0.29 2.47 -11.64
C LEU A 339 -0.92 2.22 -12.55
N GLY A 340 -0.68 1.76 -13.78
CA GLY A 340 -1.73 1.40 -14.74
C GLY A 340 -2.59 0.23 -14.26
N THR A 341 -1.95 -0.85 -13.82
CA THR A 341 -2.61 -2.08 -13.36
C THR A 341 -3.49 -1.81 -12.14
N ILE A 342 -2.99 -1.09 -11.13
CA ILE A 342 -3.76 -0.76 -9.92
C ILE A 342 -4.93 0.16 -10.26
N THR A 343 -4.74 1.11 -11.17
CA THR A 343 -5.82 2.01 -11.64
C THR A 343 -6.93 1.22 -12.33
N ALA A 344 -6.55 0.29 -13.21
CA ALA A 344 -7.49 -0.59 -13.89
C ALA A 344 -8.21 -1.52 -12.91
N LEU A 345 -7.48 -2.12 -11.98
CA LEU A 345 -8.01 -3.01 -10.95
C LEU A 345 -9.00 -2.26 -10.04
N LEU A 346 -8.68 -1.03 -9.61
CA LEU A 346 -9.59 -0.21 -8.82
C LEU A 346 -10.89 0.10 -9.58
N GLY A 347 -10.79 0.56 -10.83
CA GLY A 347 -11.97 0.83 -11.67
C GLY A 347 -12.81 -0.42 -11.92
N GLY A 348 -12.15 -1.55 -12.16
CA GLY A 348 -12.77 -2.86 -12.36
C GLY A 348 -13.49 -3.37 -11.13
N LEU A 349 -12.84 -3.35 -9.96
CA LEU A 349 -13.44 -3.78 -8.68
C LEU A 349 -14.62 -2.90 -8.28
N LEU A 350 -14.53 -1.57 -8.50
CA LEU A 350 -15.66 -0.68 -8.27
C LEU A 350 -16.88 -1.07 -9.12
N THR A 351 -16.65 -1.35 -10.41
CA THR A 351 -17.70 -1.77 -11.35
C THR A 351 -18.25 -3.17 -11.01
N LEU A 352 -17.38 -4.08 -10.60
CA LEU A 352 -17.74 -5.45 -10.25
C LEU A 352 -18.64 -5.49 -9.00
N MET A 353 -18.41 -4.59 -8.04
CA MET A 353 -19.17 -4.50 -6.79
C MET A 353 -20.60 -3.98 -6.93
N ASP A 354 -20.96 -3.41 -8.09
CA ASP A 354 -22.36 -3.03 -8.37
C ASP A 354 -23.23 -4.30 -8.54
N LYS A 355 -22.66 -5.38 -9.10
CA LYS A 355 -23.37 -6.64 -9.35
C LYS A 355 -23.61 -7.42 -8.04
N ARG A 356 -24.87 -7.83 -7.79
CA ARG A 356 -25.29 -8.54 -6.55
C ARG A 356 -24.46 -9.81 -6.28
N ARG A 357 -24.19 -10.61 -7.32
CA ARG A 357 -23.40 -11.86 -7.22
C ARG A 357 -22.00 -11.60 -6.65
N TRP A 358 -21.27 -10.67 -7.25
CA TRP A 358 -19.91 -10.35 -6.85
C TRP A 358 -19.84 -9.67 -5.50
N ARG A 359 -20.80 -8.79 -5.20
CA ARG A 359 -20.94 -8.22 -3.86
C ARG A 359 -21.14 -9.30 -2.80
N ARG A 360 -21.88 -10.38 -3.08
CA ARG A 360 -22.03 -11.51 -2.14
C ARG A 360 -20.73 -12.29 -2.00
N LEU A 361 -20.07 -12.64 -3.10
CA LEU A 361 -18.82 -13.42 -3.09
C LEU A 361 -17.66 -12.69 -2.41
N LEU A 362 -17.50 -11.38 -2.66
CA LEU A 362 -16.39 -10.58 -2.14
C LEU A 362 -16.72 -9.85 -0.82
N ARG A 363 -17.86 -10.17 -0.19
CA ARG A 363 -18.21 -9.68 1.17
C ARG A 363 -17.13 -9.94 2.23
N PRO A 364 -16.51 -11.13 2.29
CA PRO A 364 -15.46 -11.43 3.28
C PRO A 364 -14.25 -10.52 3.09
N PHE A 365 -13.77 -10.40 1.86
CA PHE A 365 -12.67 -9.50 1.50
C PHE A 365 -13.02 -8.04 1.80
N ALA A 366 -14.22 -7.59 1.43
CA ALA A 366 -14.67 -6.24 1.76
C ALA A 366 -14.81 -6.00 3.28
N ALA A 367 -15.05 -7.03 4.08
CA ALA A 367 -15.09 -6.95 5.55
C ALA A 367 -13.68 -6.88 6.15
N PHE A 368 -12.77 -7.68 5.60
CA PHE A 368 -11.37 -7.72 6.01
C PHE A 368 -10.63 -6.44 5.65
N GLY A 369 -10.68 -5.98 4.39
CA GLY A 369 -10.01 -4.73 3.99
C GLY A 369 -10.67 -3.48 4.57
N SER A 370 -11.85 -3.64 5.17
CA SER A 370 -12.55 -2.67 6.01
C SER A 370 -11.88 -2.49 7.40
N MET A 371 -11.12 -3.49 7.83
CA MET A 371 -10.41 -3.61 9.11
C MET A 371 -8.89 -3.76 8.87
N ALA A 372 -8.39 -2.99 7.91
CA ALA A 372 -7.05 -3.10 7.39
C ALA A 372 -5.92 -2.88 8.39
N LEU A 373 -6.03 -1.84 9.22
CA LEU A 373 -5.06 -1.54 10.27
C LEU A 373 -5.09 -2.62 11.36
N THR A 374 -6.28 -3.11 11.70
CA THR A 374 -6.43 -4.22 12.64
C THR A 374 -5.70 -5.47 12.15
N TRP A 375 -5.89 -5.89 10.89
CA TRP A 375 -5.21 -7.08 10.37
C TRP A 375 -3.74 -6.86 10.03
N TYR A 376 -3.36 -5.64 9.66
CA TYR A 376 -1.96 -5.26 9.58
C TYR A 376 -1.28 -5.39 10.94
N PHE A 377 -1.87 -4.92 12.04
CA PHE A 377 -1.26 -5.12 13.35
C PHE A 377 -1.33 -6.60 13.80
N GLY A 378 -2.47 -7.24 13.53
CA GLY A 378 -2.74 -8.62 13.94
C GLY A 378 -1.85 -9.66 13.29
N HIS A 379 -1.35 -9.45 12.06
CA HIS A 379 -0.43 -10.42 11.45
C HIS A 379 0.96 -10.42 12.10
N PHE A 380 1.45 -9.27 12.60
CA PHE A 380 2.67 -9.25 13.40
C PHE A 380 2.47 -10.04 14.69
N LEU A 381 1.39 -9.78 15.43
CA LEU A 381 1.05 -10.56 16.62
C LEU A 381 0.89 -12.07 16.34
N TRP A 382 0.37 -12.42 15.15
CA TRP A 382 0.27 -13.80 14.72
C TRP A 382 1.65 -14.44 14.54
N LEU A 383 2.53 -13.76 13.82
CA LEU A 383 3.89 -14.23 13.54
C LEU A 383 4.74 -14.34 14.81
N THR A 384 4.54 -13.46 15.79
CA THR A 384 5.31 -13.47 17.04
C THR A 384 4.82 -14.48 18.06
N HIS A 385 3.50 -14.60 18.25
CA HIS A 385 2.95 -15.31 19.41
C HIS A 385 2.19 -16.60 19.07
N LEU A 386 1.61 -16.70 17.87
CA LEU A 386 0.72 -17.81 17.51
C LEU A 386 1.37 -18.81 16.56
N ALA A 387 2.28 -18.34 15.73
CA ALA A 387 3.11 -19.17 14.88
C ALA A 387 4.56 -18.68 14.90
N PRO A 388 5.22 -18.61 16.09
CA PRO A 388 6.62 -18.26 16.16
C PRO A 388 7.40 -19.24 15.30
N VAL A 389 8.00 -18.72 14.23
CA VAL A 389 8.80 -19.50 13.29
C VAL A 389 10.18 -19.75 13.92
N SER A 390 10.20 -20.36 15.10
CA SER A 390 11.39 -20.84 15.77
C SER A 390 11.73 -22.23 15.24
N ALA A 391 11.86 -22.36 13.93
CA ALA A 391 12.19 -23.62 13.29
C ALA A 391 13.59 -23.51 12.67
N PRO A 392 14.51 -24.44 12.97
CA PRO A 392 15.85 -24.43 12.41
C PRO A 392 15.78 -24.43 10.87
N GLN A 393 16.71 -23.70 10.25
CA GLN A 393 16.83 -23.53 8.80
C GLN A 393 16.72 -24.89 8.07
N GLY A 394 15.52 -25.30 7.62
CA GLY A 394 15.30 -26.61 6.97
C GLY A 394 13.85 -27.18 6.86
N GLU A 395 12.93 -26.88 7.77
CA GLU A 395 11.48 -27.21 7.71
C GLU A 395 10.58 -26.45 6.68
N SER A 396 10.39 -27.11 5.53
CA SER A 396 9.23 -27.09 4.60
C SER A 396 8.40 -25.79 4.45
N ALA A 397 8.52 -25.14 3.30
CA ALA A 397 7.62 -24.07 2.80
C ALA A 397 6.12 -24.34 3.06
N GLY A 398 5.70 -25.61 3.13
CA GLY A 398 4.34 -26.02 3.48
C GLY A 398 3.83 -25.50 4.83
N ARG A 399 4.67 -25.39 5.87
CA ARG A 399 4.24 -24.84 7.18
C ARG A 399 3.95 -23.34 7.12
N SER A 400 4.79 -22.58 6.41
CA SER A 400 4.56 -21.14 6.20
C SER A 400 3.31 -20.88 5.39
N VAL A 401 3.09 -21.66 4.32
CA VAL A 401 1.87 -21.58 3.50
C VAL A 401 0.63 -21.95 4.31
N LEU A 402 0.70 -23.00 5.14
CA LEU A 402 -0.39 -23.40 6.01
C LEU A 402 -0.70 -22.31 7.04
N SER A 403 0.30 -21.74 7.69
CA SER A 403 0.13 -20.65 8.66
C SER A 403 -0.52 -19.43 8.01
N PHE A 404 -0.11 -19.06 6.80
CA PHE A 404 -0.76 -18.01 6.03
C PHE A 404 -2.23 -18.35 5.71
N ALA A 405 -2.50 -19.57 5.25
CA ALA A 405 -3.85 -20.00 4.90
C ALA A 405 -4.78 -19.96 6.12
N VAL A 406 -4.30 -20.43 7.28
CA VAL A 406 -5.03 -20.36 8.55
C VAL A 406 -5.27 -18.89 8.93
N PHE A 407 -4.24 -18.04 8.91
CA PHE A 407 -4.38 -16.62 9.18
C PHE A 407 -5.42 -15.96 8.26
N ALA A 408 -5.36 -16.24 6.95
CA ALA A 408 -6.29 -15.68 5.97
C ALA A 408 -7.74 -16.13 6.23
N VAL A 409 -7.97 -17.42 6.50
CA VAL A 409 -9.30 -17.95 6.78
C VAL A 409 -9.86 -17.39 8.09
N VAL A 410 -9.06 -17.41 9.16
CA VAL A 410 -9.44 -16.87 10.47
C VAL A 410 -9.78 -15.39 10.34
N SER A 411 -8.90 -14.61 9.72
CA SER A 411 -9.08 -13.17 9.61
C SER A 411 -10.27 -12.76 8.74
N LEU A 412 -10.51 -13.46 7.62
CA LEU A 412 -11.70 -13.24 6.79
C LEU A 412 -12.99 -13.59 7.56
N THR A 413 -12.99 -14.70 8.28
CA THR A 413 -14.16 -15.16 9.05
C THR A 413 -14.47 -14.23 10.22
N VAL A 414 -13.45 -13.90 11.02
CA VAL A 414 -13.58 -12.95 12.14
C VAL A 414 -14.03 -11.59 11.62
N SER A 415 -13.53 -11.12 10.47
CA SER A 415 -13.98 -9.85 9.89
C SER A 415 -15.45 -9.85 9.50
N LEU A 416 -15.95 -10.96 8.94
CA LEU A 416 -17.37 -11.11 8.60
C LEU A 416 -18.25 -11.06 9.85
N LEU A 417 -17.88 -11.84 10.88
CA LEU A 417 -18.59 -11.90 12.15
C LEU A 417 -18.52 -10.56 12.86
N TRP A 418 -17.35 -9.91 12.92
CA TRP A 418 -17.19 -8.61 13.56
C TRP A 418 -18.12 -7.55 12.96
N ARG A 419 -18.37 -7.62 11.65
CA ARG A 419 -19.29 -6.70 10.96
C ARG A 419 -20.76 -6.88 11.33
N THR A 420 -21.15 -7.94 12.04
CA THR A 420 -22.49 -8.05 12.62
C THR A 420 -22.64 -7.21 13.89
N TRP A 421 -21.55 -6.96 14.63
CA TRP A 421 -21.57 -6.20 15.88
C TRP A 421 -21.11 -4.75 15.73
N LEU A 422 -19.99 -4.52 15.03
CA LEU A 422 -19.35 -3.22 14.95
C LEU A 422 -19.01 -2.83 13.50
N ARG A 423 -19.14 -1.53 13.20
CA ARG A 423 -18.94 -0.99 11.84
C ARG A 423 -17.48 -0.84 11.43
N ARG A 424 -16.56 -0.79 12.41
CA ARG A 424 -15.12 -0.55 12.26
C ARG A 424 -14.36 -1.63 13.04
N GLY A 425 -13.16 -1.96 12.59
CA GLY A 425 -12.29 -2.80 13.39
C GLY A 425 -11.77 -2.07 14.63
N PRO A 426 -11.24 -2.80 15.62
CA PRO A 426 -10.74 -2.24 16.88
C PRO A 426 -9.77 -1.07 16.70
N LEU A 427 -8.72 -1.24 15.89
CA LEU A 427 -7.73 -0.18 15.69
C LEU A 427 -8.26 0.96 14.82
N GLU A 428 -9.11 0.66 13.83
CA GLU A 428 -9.78 1.69 13.04
C GLU A 428 -10.74 2.53 13.88
N TRP A 429 -11.38 1.92 14.88
CA TRP A 429 -12.22 2.61 15.85
C TRP A 429 -11.38 3.50 16.75
N LEU A 430 -10.25 3.01 17.26
CA LEU A 430 -9.34 3.78 18.12
C LEU A 430 -8.82 5.02 17.39
N VAL A 431 -8.30 4.86 16.18
CA VAL A 431 -7.85 6.00 15.34
C VAL A 431 -9.01 6.95 15.05
N HIS A 432 -10.21 6.43 14.78
CA HIS A 432 -11.37 7.28 14.56
C HIS A 432 -11.75 8.10 15.78
N HIS A 433 -11.76 7.46 16.95
CA HIS A 433 -12.10 8.08 18.22
C HIS A 433 -11.13 9.22 18.53
N ALA A 434 -9.82 8.97 18.43
CA ALA A 434 -8.79 9.99 18.59
C ALA A 434 -9.01 11.20 17.66
N VAL A 435 -9.31 10.96 16.38
CA VAL A 435 -9.61 12.03 15.41
C VAL A 435 -10.86 12.83 15.80
N THR A 436 -11.92 12.18 16.28
CA THR A 436 -13.17 12.86 16.67
C THR A 436 -13.04 13.66 17.96
N VAL A 437 -12.22 13.20 18.90
CA VAL A 437 -11.92 13.89 20.17
C VAL A 437 -11.02 15.09 19.91
N ALA A 438 -9.92 14.90 19.16
CA ALA A 438 -8.95 15.96 18.89
C ALA A 438 -9.49 17.05 17.95
N VAL A 439 -10.38 16.70 17.01
CA VAL A 439 -10.95 17.66 16.03
C VAL A 439 -12.48 17.51 15.91
N PRO A 440 -13.25 18.03 16.90
CA PRO A 440 -14.70 17.92 16.92
C PRO A 440 -15.36 18.57 15.70
N GLY A 441 -16.41 17.95 15.16
CA GLY A 441 -17.01 18.32 13.87
C GLY A 441 -18.00 19.48 13.86
N ARG A 442 -18.10 20.31 14.90
CA ARG A 442 -19.12 21.38 14.95
C ARG A 442 -18.65 22.62 14.19
N VAL A 443 -18.91 22.66 12.88
CA VAL A 443 -19.16 23.94 12.22
C VAL A 443 -20.57 24.37 12.63
N ARG A 444 -20.66 25.24 13.63
CA ARG A 444 -21.91 25.89 14.01
C ARG A 444 -22.37 26.66 12.77
N ARG A 445 -23.37 26.14 12.03
CA ARG A 445 -24.06 26.94 11.02
C ARG A 445 -24.66 28.11 11.79
N HIS A 446 -24.08 29.30 11.66
CA HIS A 446 -24.77 30.52 12.04
C HIS A 446 -26.07 30.52 11.23
N ARG A 447 -27.19 30.31 11.90
CA ARG A 447 -28.50 30.74 11.42
C ARG A 447 -28.33 32.23 11.19
N ALA A 448 -28.09 32.64 9.94
CA ALA A 448 -28.29 34.02 9.55
C ALA A 448 -29.76 34.33 9.85
N GLY A 449 -29.95 35.43 10.59
CA GLY A 449 -31.24 35.80 11.16
C GLY A 449 -32.34 35.85 10.12
N ARG A 450 -33.48 35.25 10.44
CA ARG A 450 -34.75 35.84 10.04
C ARG A 450 -34.91 37.09 10.90
N SER A 451 -34.60 38.24 10.32
CA SER A 451 -35.07 39.54 10.79
C SER A 451 -36.10 40.01 9.78
N ASN A 452 -37.32 40.19 10.30
CA ASN A 452 -38.56 40.73 9.74
C ASN A 452 -39.25 39.92 8.64
#